data_AF-A0A953F638-F1
#
_entry.id   AF-A0A953F638-F1
#
_cell.length_a   1.000
_cell.length_b   1.000
_cell.length_c   1.000
_cell.angle_alpha   90.00
_cell.angle_beta   90.00
_cell.angle_gamma   90.00
#
_symmetry.space_group_name_H-M   'P 1'
#
loop_
_entity.id
_entity.type
_entity.pdbx_description
1 polymer ?
#
loop_
_entity_poly.entity_id
_entity_poly.type
_entity_poly.pdbx_seq_one_letter_code
_entity_poly.pdbx_strand_id
1 'polypeptide(L)'
;MLIAIIFLWIGFVTAISFMEAWIKFLAPGVTLSVGLSIGRLVFRALNVVEWLFCFTLIGLHIFFLVNPEKRFLLLFLLCGIILVLQTLWLLPALDERALKWLRNENPGPSSLHRYYVLLEIIKLSLLIYAGVLACQH
;
A
#
# COMPACT_ATOMS: atom_id res chain seq x y z
N MET A 1 -4.18 -21.19 1.10
CA MET A 1 -3.16 -20.29 1.69
C MET A 1 -2.95 -19.02 0.85
N LEU A 2 -2.72 -19.11 -0.46
CA LEU A 2 -2.57 -17.96 -1.37
C LEU A 2 -3.74 -16.97 -1.28
N ILE A 3 -4.97 -17.47 -1.38
CA ILE A 3 -6.21 -16.70 -1.27
C ILE A 3 -6.24 -15.87 0.03
N ALA A 4 -5.92 -16.49 1.16
CA ALA A 4 -5.94 -15.82 2.46
C ALA A 4 -4.96 -14.63 2.50
N ILE A 5 -3.76 -14.79 1.95
CA ILE A 5 -2.75 -13.72 1.92
C ILE A 5 -3.18 -12.57 1.00
N ILE A 6 -3.77 -12.88 -0.18
CA ILE A 6 -4.30 -11.85 -1.09
C ILE A 6 -5.37 -11.02 -0.38
N PHE A 7 -6.34 -11.67 0.26
CA PHE A 7 -7.43 -10.96 0.95
C PHE A 7 -6.95 -10.23 2.21
N LEU A 8 -5.96 -10.75 2.93
CA LEU A 8 -5.31 -10.00 4.02
C LEU A 8 -4.61 -8.75 3.49
N TRP A 9 -3.86 -8.84 2.39
CA TRP A 9 -3.22 -7.68 1.79
C TRP A 9 -4.25 -6.62 1.36
N ILE A 10 -5.32 -7.04 0.68
CA ILE A 10 -6.47 -6.18 0.35
C ILE A 10 -7.05 -5.51 1.60
N GLY A 11 -7.26 -6.28 2.67
CA GLY A 11 -7.79 -5.78 3.95
C GLY A 11 -6.90 -4.72 4.58
N PHE A 12 -5.58 -4.95 4.62
CA PHE A 12 -4.62 -3.98 5.16
C PHE A 12 -4.60 -2.68 4.33
N VAL A 13 -4.55 -2.79 3.00
CA VAL A 13 -4.56 -1.62 2.11
C VAL A 13 -5.86 -0.83 2.25
N THR A 14 -7.01 -1.50 2.24
CA THR A 14 -8.32 -0.83 2.37
C THR A 14 -8.50 -0.18 3.74
N ALA A 15 -8.15 -0.89 4.82
CA ALA A 15 -8.28 -0.36 6.18
C ALA A 15 -7.36 0.84 6.44
N ILE A 16 -6.11 0.81 5.95
CA ILE A 16 -5.14 1.86 6.24
C ILE A 16 -5.22 2.99 5.20
N SER A 17 -5.04 2.68 3.92
CA SER A 17 -4.92 3.70 2.87
C SER A 17 -6.25 4.42 2.56
N PHE A 18 -7.39 3.73 2.70
CA PHE A 18 -8.69 4.27 2.30
C PHE A 18 -9.63 4.63 3.46
N MET A 19 -9.36 4.14 4.68
CA MET A 19 -10.16 4.45 5.87
C MET A 19 -9.37 5.24 6.92
N GLU A 20 -8.30 4.67 7.49
CA GLU A 20 -7.50 5.31 8.56
C GLU A 20 -6.95 6.68 8.13
N ALA A 21 -6.46 6.78 6.89
CA ALA A 21 -5.67 7.91 6.41
C ALA A 21 -6.36 9.28 6.60
N TRP A 22 -7.68 9.37 6.39
CA TRP A 22 -8.45 10.61 6.54
C TRP A 22 -9.28 10.64 7.82
N ILE A 23 -9.82 9.50 8.28
CA ILE A 23 -10.72 9.46 9.44
C ILE A 23 -10.05 9.93 10.73
N LYS A 24 -8.73 9.71 10.89
CA LYS A 24 -7.98 10.14 12.07
C LYS A 24 -7.98 11.65 12.30
N PHE A 25 -8.11 12.43 11.22
CA PHE A 25 -8.18 13.89 11.31
C PHE A 25 -9.55 14.41 11.76
N LEU A 26 -10.56 13.54 11.83
CA LEU A 26 -11.88 13.87 12.35
C LEU A 26 -12.00 13.69 13.86
N ALA A 27 -11.02 13.04 14.50
CA ALA A 27 -11.07 12.78 15.93
C ALA A 27 -10.87 14.10 16.73
N PRO A 28 -11.69 14.33 17.78
CA PRO A 28 -11.59 15.55 18.57
C PRO A 28 -10.22 15.64 19.27
N GLY A 29 -9.60 16.82 19.20
CA GLY A 29 -8.27 17.08 19.77
C GLY A 29 -7.10 16.66 18.87
N VAL A 30 -7.32 16.07 17.70
CA VAL A 30 -6.24 15.76 16.75
C VAL A 30 -5.89 17.01 15.94
N THR A 31 -4.65 17.48 16.11
CA THR A 31 -4.08 18.54 15.26
C THR A 31 -3.48 17.95 13.99
N LEU A 32 -3.27 18.79 12.97
CA LEU A 32 -2.62 18.36 11.72
C LEU A 32 -1.23 17.73 11.98
N SER A 33 -0.43 18.34 12.86
CA SER A 33 0.89 17.84 13.25
C SER A 33 0.83 16.42 13.84
N VAL A 34 -0.12 16.19 14.75
CA VAL A 34 -0.33 14.88 15.37
C VAL A 34 -0.78 13.85 14.31
N GLY A 35 -1.78 14.19 13.50
CA GLY A 35 -2.29 13.28 12.47
C GLY A 35 -1.25 12.94 11.39
N LEU A 36 -0.41 13.89 10.98
CA LEU A 36 0.71 13.66 10.07
C LEU A 36 1.78 12.76 10.72
N SER A 37 2.13 13.01 11.98
CA SER A 37 3.13 12.21 12.70
C SER A 37 2.69 10.74 12.84
N ILE A 38 1.42 10.51 13.18
CA ILE A 38 0.82 9.16 13.21
C ILE A 38 0.83 8.55 11.81
N GLY A 39 0.40 9.30 10.79
CA GLY A 39 0.38 8.82 9.41
C GLY A 39 1.73 8.32 8.92
N ARG A 40 2.82 9.06 9.18
CA ARG A 40 4.17 8.64 8.80
C ARG A 40 4.54 7.27 9.37
N LEU A 41 4.21 7.03 10.65
CA LEU A 41 4.49 5.76 11.32
C LEU A 41 3.64 4.62 10.73
N VAL A 42 2.33 4.85 10.60
CA VAL A 42 1.37 3.85 10.11
C VAL A 42 1.65 3.45 8.66
N PHE A 43 1.92 4.42 7.77
CA PHE A 43 2.25 4.12 6.36
C PHE A 43 3.61 3.44 6.19
N ARG A 44 4.60 3.75 7.05
CA ARG A 44 5.86 3.00 7.07
C ARG A 44 5.65 1.55 7.49
N ALA A 45 4.83 1.32 8.52
CA ALA A 45 4.48 -0.02 8.98
C ALA A 45 3.68 -0.78 7.90
N LEU A 46 2.69 -0.15 7.28
CA LEU A 46 1.95 -0.71 6.14
C LEU A 46 2.92 -1.15 5.04
N ASN A 47 3.83 -0.29 4.59
CA ASN A 47 4.77 -0.60 3.52
C ASN A 47 5.61 -1.85 3.82
N VAL A 48 6.06 -2.03 5.06
CA VAL A 48 6.78 -3.25 5.49
C VAL A 48 5.90 -4.49 5.38
N VAL A 49 4.64 -4.41 5.84
CA VAL A 49 3.67 -5.50 5.76
C VAL A 49 3.34 -5.84 4.29
N GLU A 50 3.20 -4.83 3.43
CA GLU A 50 2.99 -5.06 2.00
C GLU A 50 4.15 -5.78 1.34
N TRP A 51 5.40 -5.44 1.69
CA TRP A 51 6.57 -6.16 1.19
C TRP A 51 6.59 -7.62 1.68
N LEU A 52 6.21 -7.86 2.94
CA LEU A 52 6.06 -9.21 3.46
C LEU A 52 5.03 -10.01 2.65
N PHE A 53 3.86 -9.45 2.37
CA PHE A 53 2.84 -10.11 1.54
C PHE A 53 3.33 -10.34 0.11
N CYS A 54 3.99 -9.35 -0.51
CA CYS A 54 4.54 -9.44 -1.85
C CYS A 54 5.53 -10.59 -1.98
N PHE A 55 6.55 -10.63 -1.11
CA PHE A 55 7.56 -11.69 -1.12
C PHE A 55 6.96 -13.05 -0.78
N THR A 56 6.02 -13.10 0.15
CA THR A 56 5.35 -14.37 0.50
C THR A 56 4.58 -14.92 -0.69
N LEU A 57 3.78 -14.10 -1.38
CA LEU A 57 3.00 -14.54 -2.54
C LEU A 57 3.89 -15.00 -3.70
N ILE A 58 4.94 -14.25 -4.01
CA ILE A 58 5.90 -14.62 -5.06
C ILE A 58 6.66 -15.89 -4.68
N GLY A 59 7.14 -16.00 -3.44
CA GLY A 59 7.87 -17.17 -2.95
C GLY A 59 7.00 -18.43 -2.95
N LEU A 60 5.77 -18.35 -2.46
CA LEU A 60 4.83 -19.47 -2.52
C LEU A 60 4.57 -19.92 -3.96
N HIS A 61 4.41 -18.96 -4.87
CA HIS A 61 4.15 -19.25 -6.27
C HIS A 61 5.34 -19.94 -6.96
N ILE A 62 6.57 -19.51 -6.69
CA ILE A 62 7.79 -20.06 -7.33
C ILE A 62 8.19 -21.40 -6.73
N PHE A 63 8.14 -21.55 -5.41
CA PHE A 63 8.77 -22.68 -4.73
C PHE A 63 7.81 -23.81 -4.34
N PHE A 64 6.50 -23.54 -4.23
CA PHE A 64 5.56 -24.49 -3.63
C PHE A 64 4.41 -24.95 -4.54
N LEU A 65 4.21 -24.31 -5.70
CA LEU A 65 3.17 -24.71 -6.65
C LEU A 65 3.73 -25.59 -7.77
N VAL A 66 3.02 -26.68 -8.09
CA VAL A 66 3.34 -27.56 -9.22
C VAL A 66 2.56 -27.08 -10.45
N ASN A 67 3.26 -26.79 -11.54
CA ASN A 67 2.70 -26.19 -12.78
C ASN A 67 1.86 -24.92 -12.53
N PRO A 68 2.42 -23.90 -11.85
CA PRO A 68 1.66 -22.71 -11.54
C PRO A 68 1.28 -21.91 -12.78
N GLU A 69 0.07 -21.35 -12.77
CA GLU A 69 -0.34 -20.42 -13.80
C GLU A 69 0.49 -19.13 -13.75
N LYS A 70 1.27 -18.88 -14.81
CA LYS A 70 2.15 -17.70 -14.96
C LYS A 70 1.42 -16.37 -14.77
N ARG A 71 0.10 -16.35 -14.95
CA ARG A 71 -0.74 -15.18 -14.76
C ARG A 71 -0.69 -14.63 -13.34
N PHE A 72 -0.68 -15.48 -12.32
CA PHE A 72 -0.58 -15.03 -10.93
C PHE A 72 0.77 -14.38 -10.65
N LEU A 73 1.87 -14.97 -11.14
CA LEU A 73 3.20 -14.37 -11.00
C LEU A 73 3.25 -12.98 -11.63
N LEU A 74 2.70 -12.82 -12.83
CA LEU A 74 2.64 -11.52 -13.50
C LEU A 74 1.88 -10.48 -12.65
N LEU A 75 0.71 -10.84 -12.10
CA LEU A 75 -0.08 -9.95 -11.25
C LEU A 75 0.69 -9.52 -9.99
N PHE A 76 1.37 -10.47 -9.32
CA PHE A 76 2.17 -10.15 -8.13
C PHE A 76 3.39 -9.31 -8.45
N LEU A 77 4.07 -9.55 -9.59
CA LEU A 77 5.17 -8.71 -10.05
C LEU A 77 4.72 -7.28 -10.38
N LEU A 78 3.55 -7.11 -11.01
CA LEU A 78 2.98 -5.78 -11.25
C LEU A 78 2.68 -5.05 -9.94
N CYS A 79 2.10 -5.74 -8.94
CA CYS A 79 1.92 -5.17 -7.60
C CYS A 79 3.26 -4.80 -6.95
N GLY A 80 4.28 -5.65 -7.10
CA GLY A 80 5.64 -5.41 -6.62
C GLY A 80 6.29 -4.18 -7.25
N ILE A 81 6.14 -3.97 -8.57
CA ILE A 81 6.64 -2.77 -9.25
C ILE A 81 5.97 -1.51 -8.71
N ILE A 82 4.66 -1.53 -8.50
CA ILE A 82 3.94 -0.42 -7.86
C ILE A 82 4.50 -0.17 -6.46
N LEU A 83 4.72 -1.22 -5.67
CA LEU A 83 5.26 -1.12 -4.32
C LEU A 83 6.68 -0.55 -4.30
N VAL A 84 7.52 -0.86 -5.29
CA VAL A 84 8.85 -0.24 -5.48
C VAL A 84 8.71 1.26 -5.71
N LEU A 85 7.85 1.68 -6.64
CA LEU A 85 7.60 3.10 -6.92
C LEU A 85 7.08 3.84 -5.68
N GLN A 86 6.20 3.20 -4.91
CA GLN A 86 5.68 3.75 -3.66
C GLN A 86 6.79 3.87 -2.61
N THR A 87 7.59 2.81 -2.41
CA THR A 87 8.63 2.74 -1.38
C THR A 87 9.78 3.71 -1.65
N LEU A 88 10.28 3.75 -2.89
CA LEU A 88 11.50 4.48 -3.23
C LEU A 88 11.24 5.94 -3.61
N TRP A 89 10.03 6.28 -4.05
CA TRP A 89 9.73 7.62 -4.52
C TRP A 89 8.58 8.29 -3.77
N LEU A 90 7.36 7.73 -3.83
CA LEU A 90 6.19 8.46 -3.35
C LEU A 90 6.18 8.60 -1.82
N LEU A 91 6.44 7.53 -1.07
CA LEU A 91 6.45 7.57 0.39
C LEU A 91 7.53 8.51 0.93
N PRO A 92 8.81 8.46 0.48
CA PRO A 92 9.82 9.44 0.89
C PRO A 92 9.41 10.88 0.56
N ALA A 93 8.91 11.13 -0.65
CA ALA A 93 8.51 12.48 -1.07
C ALA A 93 7.30 13.01 -0.27
N LEU A 94 6.36 12.14 0.11
CA LEU A 94 5.24 12.48 0.98
C LEU A 94 5.72 12.73 2.43
N ASP A 95 6.67 11.93 2.92
CA ASP A 95 7.25 12.05 4.26
C ASP A 95 7.98 13.39 4.42
N GLU A 96 8.79 13.79 3.44
CA GLU A 96 9.46 15.09 3.44
C GLU A 96 8.45 16.25 3.50
N ARG A 97 7.34 16.14 2.76
CA ARG A 97 6.29 17.17 2.78
C ARG A 97 5.57 17.22 4.12
N ALA A 98 5.34 16.06 4.76
CA ALA A 98 4.80 16.01 6.11
C ALA A 98 5.78 16.64 7.11
N LEU A 99 7.08 16.41 6.97
CA LEU A 99 8.12 17.06 7.79
C LEU A 99 8.15 18.58 7.61
N LYS A 100 7.95 19.10 6.40
CA LYS A 100 7.84 20.56 6.17
C LYS A 100 6.67 21.16 6.94
N TRP A 101 5.50 20.51 6.92
CA TRP A 101 4.36 20.91 7.74
C TRP A 101 4.68 20.91 9.24
N LEU A 102 5.41 19.89 9.72
CA LEU A 102 5.82 19.79 11.13
C LEU A 102 6.81 20.90 11.54
N ARG A 103 7.59 21.42 10.58
CA ARG A 103 8.53 22.54 10.79
C ARG A 103 7.91 23.92 10.53
N ASN A 104 6.59 24.01 10.30
CA ASN A 104 5.90 25.23 9.88
C ASN A 104 6.42 25.83 8.56
N GLU A 105 7.03 25.01 7.71
CA GLU A 105 7.45 25.38 6.36
C GLU A 105 6.29 25.14 5.38
N ASN A 106 6.06 26.06 4.43
CA ASN A 106 5.06 25.86 3.38
C ASN A 106 5.61 24.89 2.30
N PRO A 107 5.08 23.67 2.14
CA PRO A 107 5.59 22.71 1.16
C PRO A 107 5.21 23.02 -0.29
N GLY A 108 4.45 24.10 -0.55
CA GLY A 108 3.92 24.44 -1.87
C GLY A 108 2.87 23.44 -2.39
N PRO A 109 2.24 23.69 -3.53
CA PRO A 109 1.28 22.76 -4.14
C PRO A 109 1.98 21.49 -4.67
N SER A 110 1.31 20.34 -4.60
CA SER A 110 1.80 19.09 -5.19
C SER A 110 0.67 18.11 -5.47
N SER A 111 0.84 17.29 -6.51
CA SER A 111 -0.05 16.18 -6.87
C SER A 111 0.42 14.82 -6.35
N LEU A 112 1.50 14.74 -5.55
CA LEU A 112 2.08 13.46 -5.12
C LEU A 112 1.07 12.56 -4.39
N HIS A 113 0.23 13.13 -3.54
CA HIS A 113 -0.82 12.35 -2.85
C HIS A 113 -1.83 11.75 -3.84
N ARG A 114 -2.19 12.49 -4.90
CA ARG A 114 -3.09 11.98 -5.96
C ARG A 114 -2.44 10.81 -6.73
N TYR A 115 -1.15 10.90 -7.03
CA TYR A 115 -0.43 9.79 -7.66
C TYR A 115 -0.35 8.57 -6.75
N TYR A 116 -0.11 8.77 -5.46
CA TYR A 116 -0.13 7.68 -4.48
C TYR A 116 -1.49 6.98 -4.43
N VAL A 117 -2.60 7.74 -4.32
CA VAL A 117 -3.96 7.19 -4.33
C VAL A 117 -4.26 6.45 -5.64
N LEU A 118 -3.85 6.99 -6.79
CA LEU A 118 -4.03 6.32 -8.08
C LEU A 118 -3.33 4.96 -8.11
N LEU A 119 -2.07 4.90 -7.67
CA LEU A 119 -1.33 3.64 -7.61
C LEU A 119 -1.93 2.65 -6.61
N GLU A 120 -2.44 3.12 -5.47
CA GLU A 120 -3.17 2.28 -4.52
C GLU A 120 -4.42 1.66 -5.15
N ILE A 121 -5.21 2.44 -5.91
CA ILE A 121 -6.40 1.92 -6.60
C ILE A 121 -6.01 0.87 -7.65
N ILE A 122 -4.95 1.11 -8.42
CA ILE A 122 -4.46 0.15 -9.43
C ILE A 122 -4.00 -1.15 -8.76
N LYS A 123 -3.15 -1.06 -7.73
CA LYS A 123 -2.66 -2.21 -6.95
C LYS A 123 -3.83 -2.99 -6.32
N LEU A 124 -4.78 -2.29 -5.72
CA LEU A 124 -5.97 -2.89 -5.13
C LEU A 124 -6.81 -3.63 -6.17
N SER A 125 -7.00 -3.04 -7.36
CA SER A 125 -7.73 -3.68 -8.46
C SER A 125 -7.03 -4.94 -8.96
N LEU A 126 -5.70 -4.93 -9.07
CA LEU A 126 -4.89 -6.11 -9.42
C LEU A 126 -5.01 -7.21 -8.36
N LEU A 127 -4.96 -6.87 -7.08
CA LEU A 127 -5.11 -7.83 -5.98
C LEU A 127 -6.51 -8.43 -5.93
N ILE A 128 -7.56 -7.61 -6.09
CA ILE A 128 -8.95 -8.10 -6.16
C ILE A 128 -9.10 -9.05 -7.35
N TYR A 129 -8.55 -8.68 -8.50
CA TYR A 129 -8.58 -9.53 -9.69
C TYR A 129 -7.88 -10.88 -9.46
N ALA A 130 -6.69 -10.85 -8.84
CA ALA A 130 -5.97 -12.06 -8.45
C ALA A 130 -6.76 -12.90 -7.43
N GLY A 131 -7.42 -12.27 -6.46
CA GLY A 131 -8.24 -12.96 -5.46
C GLY A 131 -9.45 -13.65 -6.07
N VAL A 132 -10.19 -12.96 -6.96
CA VAL A 132 -11.33 -13.55 -7.68
C VAL A 132 -10.89 -14.72 -8.55
N LEU A 133 -9.80 -14.55 -9.31
CA LEU A 133 -9.26 -15.63 -10.13
C LEU A 133 -8.86 -16.82 -9.26
N ALA A 134 -8.18 -16.59 -8.13
CA ALA A 134 -7.77 -17.65 -7.21
C ALA A 134 -8.94 -18.40 -6.56
N CYS A 135 -10.14 -17.80 -6.47
CA CYS A 135 -11.34 -18.49 -5.97
C CYS A 135 -12.03 -19.37 -7.03
N GLN A 136 -11.68 -19.23 -8.30
CA GLN A 136 -12.27 -19.99 -9.41
C GLN A 136 -11.49 -21.28 -9.73
N HIS A 137 -10.30 -21.44 -9.15
CA HIS A 137 -9.41 -22.59 -9.27
C HIS A 137 -9.32 -23.34 -7.95
#